data_AF-A0A182E6B1-F1
#
_entry.id   AF-A0A182E6B1-F1
#
_cell.length_a   1.000
_cell.length_b   1.000
_cell.length_c   1.000
_cell.angle_alpha   90.00
_cell.angle_beta   90.00
_cell.angle_gamma   90.00
#
_symmetry.space_group_name_H-M   'P 1'
#
loop_
_entity.id
_entity.type
_entity.pdbx_description
1 polymer ?
#
loop_
_entity_poly.entity_id
_entity_poly.type
_entity_poly.pdbx_seq_one_letter_code
_entity_poly.pdbx_strand_id
1 'polypeptide(L)'
;MDRHDITARVFRQKLKSLMNFMTKHEVFESVRCWMYSLEWQKRGLPHAHILIWLYHKITSNEIDDVICAEIPDADVDKDLYEIVTKNMIHGLCGTLNPKSPCMMDGKYSKRYPRAFIFNTVTGSDGYPLYRRSAEDG
;
A
#
# COMPACT_ATOMS: atom_id res chain seq x y z
N MET A 1 -25.07 -5.05 16.98
CA MET A 1 -25.41 -3.73 16.41
C MET A 1 -24.11 -3.11 15.94
N ASP A 2 -23.92 -2.97 14.62
CA ASP A 2 -22.71 -2.38 14.07
C ASP A 2 -22.61 -0.89 14.48
N ARG A 3 -21.43 -0.51 15.00
CA ARG A 3 -21.14 0.84 15.52
C ARG A 3 -20.33 1.63 14.51
N HIS A 4 -20.90 1.85 13.34
CA HIS A 4 -20.26 2.60 12.24
C HIS A 4 -19.81 4.01 12.68
N ASP A 5 -20.51 4.60 13.65
CA ASP A 5 -20.14 5.88 14.29
C ASP A 5 -18.78 5.81 14.99
N ILE A 6 -18.51 4.73 15.74
CA ILE A 6 -17.23 4.53 16.43
C ILE A 6 -16.13 4.29 15.41
N THR A 7 -16.36 3.41 14.42
CA THR A 7 -15.39 3.12 13.36
C THR A 7 -14.98 4.39 12.61
N ALA A 8 -15.95 5.21 12.21
CA ALA A 8 -15.69 6.47 11.52
C ALA A 8 -14.89 7.46 12.39
N ARG A 9 -15.22 7.56 13.68
CA ARG A 9 -14.52 8.45 14.63
C ARG A 9 -13.08 8.01 14.87
N VAL A 10 -12.83 6.71 15.03
CA VAL A 10 -11.48 6.15 15.20
C VAL A 10 -10.68 6.33 13.92
N PHE A 11 -11.27 6.00 12.76
CA PHE A 11 -10.64 6.19 11.46
C PHE A 11 -10.22 7.65 11.25
N ARG A 12 -11.11 8.61 11.50
CA ARG A 12 -10.80 10.05 11.39
C ARG A 12 -9.64 10.46 12.28
N GLN A 13 -9.58 9.97 13.52
CA GLN A 13 -8.48 10.27 14.43
C GLN A 13 -7.15 9.68 13.93
N LYS A 14 -7.15 8.42 13.49
CA LYS A 14 -5.98 7.76 12.90
C LYS A 14 -5.50 8.48 11.65
N LEU A 15 -6.41 8.87 10.75
CA LEU A 15 -6.08 9.64 9.55
C LEU A 15 -5.46 10.99 9.90
N LYS A 16 -6.03 11.73 10.85
CA LYS A 16 -5.44 13.00 11.30
C LYS A 16 -4.04 12.81 11.88
N SER A 17 -3.84 11.75 12.66
CA SER A 17 -2.53 11.40 13.20
C SER A 17 -1.53 11.07 12.09
N LEU A 18 -1.93 10.25 11.11
CA LEU A 18 -1.12 9.86 9.96
C LEU A 18 -0.75 11.08 9.11
N MET A 19 -1.72 11.96 8.79
CA MET A 19 -1.45 13.19 8.04
C MET A 19 -0.49 14.12 8.79
N ASN A 20 -0.65 14.30 10.11
CA ASN A 20 0.30 15.08 10.90
C ASN A 20 1.69 14.45 10.87
N PHE A 21 1.79 13.13 11.02
CA PHE A 21 3.07 12.41 10.96
C PHE A 21 3.76 12.68 9.61
N MET A 22 3.09 12.45 8.49
CA MET A 22 3.68 12.65 7.16
C MET A 22 4.02 14.12 6.84
N THR A 23 3.23 15.08 7.31
CA THR A 23 3.34 16.50 6.87
C THR A 23 4.03 17.43 7.85
N LYS A 24 4.01 17.13 9.16
CA LYS A 24 4.61 17.98 10.21
C LYS A 24 5.88 17.41 10.79
N HIS A 25 6.04 16.09 10.76
CA HIS A 25 7.29 15.44 11.15
C HIS A 25 8.21 15.22 9.95
N GLU A 26 7.85 15.75 8.77
CA GLU A 26 8.66 15.75 7.55
C GLU A 26 9.23 14.36 7.20
N VAL A 27 8.41 13.32 7.37
CA VAL A 27 8.79 11.91 7.12
C VAL A 27 9.27 11.70 5.68
N PHE A 28 8.67 12.42 4.74
CA PHE A 28 9.05 12.43 3.32
C PHE A 28 9.66 13.78 2.93
N GLU A 29 10.30 14.48 3.87
CA GLU A 29 10.77 15.87 3.73
C GLU A 29 9.64 16.91 3.66
N SER A 30 9.99 18.13 3.23
CA SER A 30 9.07 19.27 3.20
C SER A 30 7.95 19.08 2.18
N VAL A 31 6.72 19.05 2.69
CA VAL A 31 5.49 18.92 1.91
C VAL A 31 5.04 20.28 1.38
N ARG A 32 4.90 20.41 0.06
CA ARG A 32 4.38 21.61 -0.61
C ARG A 32 2.87 21.74 -0.48
N CYS A 33 2.16 20.65 -0.74
CA CYS A 33 0.72 20.55 -0.51
C CYS A 33 0.30 19.08 -0.40
N TRP A 34 -0.91 18.85 0.08
CA TRP A 34 -1.49 17.52 0.19
C TRP A 34 -3.00 17.60 0.00
N MET A 35 -3.60 16.50 -0.42
CA MET A 35 -5.05 16.32 -0.43
C MET A 35 -5.38 14.87 -0.09
N TYR A 36 -6.58 14.64 0.42
CA TYR A 36 -7.10 13.28 0.53
C TYR A 36 -8.60 13.27 0.27
N SER A 37 -9.09 12.16 -0.29
CA SER A 37 -10.52 11.86 -0.38
C SER A 37 -10.87 10.68 0.54
N LEU A 38 -12.09 10.69 1.05
CA LEU A 38 -12.63 9.61 1.88
C LEU A 38 -13.76 8.90 1.16
N GLU A 39 -13.66 7.58 1.09
CA GLU A 39 -14.64 6.73 0.43
C GLU A 39 -15.07 5.61 1.38
N TRP A 40 -16.32 5.16 1.24
CA TRP A 40 -16.79 3.97 1.93
C TRP A 40 -16.71 2.79 0.97
N GLN A 41 -15.82 1.85 1.25
CA GLN A 41 -15.71 0.65 0.42
C GLN A 41 -17.01 -0.17 0.49
N LYS A 42 -17.22 -1.06 -0.49
CA LYS A 42 -18.40 -1.96 -0.58
C LYS A 42 -18.69 -2.78 0.69
N ARG A 43 -17.74 -2.86 1.61
CA ARG A 43 -17.85 -3.54 2.92
C ARG A 43 -18.17 -2.59 4.08
N GLY A 44 -18.55 -1.33 3.79
CA GLY A 44 -18.93 -0.35 4.80
C GLY A 44 -17.78 0.08 5.70
N LEU A 45 -16.54 0.04 5.23
CA LEU A 45 -15.38 0.57 5.95
C LEU A 45 -14.84 1.83 5.25
N PRO A 46 -14.45 2.85 6.01
CA PRO A 46 -13.84 4.05 5.45
C PRO A 46 -12.45 3.73 4.89
N HIS A 47 -12.15 4.33 3.75
CA HIS A 47 -10.87 4.26 3.03
C HIS A 47 -10.45 5.68 2.65
N ALA A 48 -9.15 5.94 2.65
CA ALA A 48 -8.60 7.24 2.27
C ALA A 48 -7.65 7.08 1.09
N HIS A 49 -7.85 7.89 0.05
CA HIS A 49 -6.83 8.14 -0.97
C HIS A 49 -6.08 9.40 -0.55
N ILE A 50 -4.77 9.30 -0.34
CA ILE A 50 -3.92 10.42 0.11
C ILE A 50 -2.93 10.74 -1.00
N LEU A 51 -2.83 12.01 -1.36
CA LEU A 51 -1.85 12.55 -2.29
C LEU A 51 -1.02 13.61 -1.57
N ILE A 52 0.30 13.49 -1.69
CA ILE A 52 1.28 14.40 -1.08
C ILE A 52 2.20 14.87 -2.20
N TRP A 53 2.36 16.19 -2.31
CA TRP A 53 3.32 16.82 -3.21
C TRP A 53 4.45 17.39 -2.37
N LEU A 54 5.66 16.93 -2.64
CA LEU A 54 6.88 17.38 -1.98
C LEU A 54 7.47 18.59 -2.71
N TYR A 55 8.24 19.42 -2.02
CA TYR A 55 9.03 20.47 -2.66
C TYR A 55 10.14 19.88 -3.53
N HIS A 56 10.82 18.87 -3.01
CA HIS A 56 11.82 18.10 -3.72
C HIS A 56 11.18 16.81 -4.23
N LYS A 57 11.20 16.62 -5.54
CA LYS A 57 10.59 15.47 -6.17
C LYS A 57 11.49 14.25 -5.97
N ILE A 58 10.90 13.15 -5.47
CA ILE A 58 11.54 11.83 -5.47
C ILE A 58 11.95 11.49 -6.90
N THR A 59 13.24 11.34 -7.12
CA THR A 59 13.85 10.96 -8.38
C THR A 59 13.82 9.44 -8.56
N SER A 60 14.00 8.96 -9.80
CA SER A 60 13.95 7.52 -10.08
C SER A 60 14.95 6.69 -9.25
N ASN A 61 16.05 7.29 -8.79
CA ASN A 61 17.06 6.62 -7.99
C ASN A 61 16.70 6.55 -6.50
N GLU A 62 15.73 7.34 -6.04
CA GLU A 62 15.30 7.42 -4.64
C GLU A 62 13.98 6.67 -4.39
N ILE A 63 13.31 6.20 -5.45
CA ILE A 63 11.99 5.54 -5.33
C ILE A 63 12.05 4.32 -4.42
N ASP A 64 13.07 3.50 -4.58
CA ASP A 64 13.22 2.24 -3.84
C ASP A 64 13.64 2.44 -2.37
N ASP A 65 14.05 3.65 -1.99
CA ASP A 65 14.31 4.04 -0.60
C ASP A 65 13.01 4.43 0.13
N VAL A 66 11.98 4.85 -0.63
CA VAL A 66 10.71 5.35 -0.10
C VAL A 66 9.59 4.32 -0.27
N ILE A 67 9.65 3.48 -1.30
CA ILE A 67 8.64 2.47 -1.62
C ILE A 67 9.27 1.08 -1.60
N CYS A 68 8.72 0.20 -0.77
CA CYS A 68 9.07 -1.20 -0.73
C CYS A 68 7.82 -2.05 -1.03
N ALA A 69 7.97 -3.04 -1.91
CA ALA A 69 6.93 -4.00 -2.28
C ALA A 69 7.33 -5.44 -1.90
N GLU A 70 8.25 -5.59 -0.95
CA GLU A 70 8.82 -6.84 -0.45
C GLU A 70 8.28 -7.14 0.95
N ILE A 71 8.35 -8.39 1.38
CA ILE A 71 7.97 -8.76 2.74
C ILE A 71 9.15 -8.40 3.65
N PRO A 72 8.95 -7.67 4.75
CA PRO A 72 10.03 -7.35 5.68
C PRO A 72 10.75 -8.60 6.20
N ASP A 73 12.03 -8.49 6.55
CA ASP A 73 12.73 -9.60 7.20
C ASP A 73 12.35 -9.65 8.70
N ALA A 74 11.88 -10.82 9.15
CA ALA A 74 11.48 -11.04 10.53
C ALA A 74 12.66 -10.98 11.53
N ASP A 75 13.88 -11.27 11.08
CA ASP A 75 15.09 -11.19 11.90
C ASP A 75 15.61 -9.74 12.03
N VAL A 76 15.25 -8.86 11.09
CA VAL A 76 15.61 -7.43 11.10
C VAL A 76 14.55 -6.59 11.80
N ASP A 77 13.28 -6.77 11.44
CA ASP A 77 12.14 -6.03 12.01
C ASP A 77 10.90 -6.94 12.11
N LYS A 78 10.86 -7.67 13.23
CA LYS A 78 9.77 -8.59 13.55
C LYS A 78 8.41 -7.90 13.63
N ASP A 79 8.34 -6.69 14.17
CA ASP A 79 7.07 -5.98 14.37
C ASP A 79 6.48 -5.58 13.01
N LEU A 80 7.31 -5.05 12.11
CA LEU A 80 6.88 -4.71 10.76
C LEU A 80 6.50 -5.97 9.97
N TYR A 81 7.28 -7.05 10.08
CA TYR A 81 6.96 -8.34 9.47
C TYR A 81 5.58 -8.83 9.91
N GLU A 82 5.28 -8.87 11.21
CA GLU A 82 3.99 -9.31 11.73
C GLU A 82 2.83 -8.43 11.26
N ILE A 83 3.04 -7.11 11.20
CA ILE A 83 2.03 -6.17 10.70
C ILE A 83 1.75 -6.40 9.22
N VAL A 84 2.80 -6.51 8.39
CA VAL A 84 2.66 -6.69 6.93
C VAL A 84 2.05 -8.05 6.61
N THR A 85 2.57 -9.14 7.20
CA THR A 85 2.06 -10.50 6.94
C THR A 85 0.60 -10.67 7.36
N LYS A 86 0.19 -10.03 8.45
CA LYS A 86 -1.19 -10.10 8.93
C LYS A 86 -2.18 -9.27 8.12
N ASN A 87 -1.78 -8.08 7.66
CA ASN A 87 -2.72 -7.09 7.12
C ASN A 87 -2.61 -6.85 5.61
N MET A 88 -1.46 -7.15 5.00
CA MET A 88 -1.14 -6.79 3.61
C MET A 88 -0.98 -8.01 2.69
N ILE A 89 -1.03 -9.23 3.23
CA ILE A 89 -0.98 -10.46 2.44
C ILE A 89 -2.35 -10.80 1.89
N HIS A 90 -2.37 -11.11 0.60
CA HIS A 90 -3.57 -11.57 -0.05
C HIS A 90 -3.98 -12.95 0.50
N GLY A 91 -5.26 -13.13 0.80
CA GLY A 91 -5.78 -14.44 1.20
C GLY A 91 -5.63 -15.49 0.09
N LEU A 92 -5.94 -16.74 0.41
CA LEU A 92 -5.88 -17.85 -0.54
C LEU A 92 -6.63 -17.51 -1.85
N CYS A 93 -5.98 -17.75 -2.98
CA CYS A 93 -6.49 -17.49 -4.32
C CYS A 93 -5.82 -18.45 -5.33
N GLY A 94 -6.08 -18.28 -6.63
CA GLY A 94 -5.49 -19.15 -7.65
C GLY A 94 -6.12 -20.54 -7.62
N THR A 95 -5.29 -21.57 -7.67
CA THR A 95 -5.70 -22.98 -7.58
C THR A 95 -6.28 -23.31 -6.21
N LEU A 96 -5.78 -22.68 -5.15
CA LEU A 96 -6.24 -22.91 -3.77
C LEU A 96 -7.63 -22.30 -3.50
N ASN A 97 -8.00 -21.25 -4.23
CA ASN A 97 -9.35 -20.70 -4.20
C ASN A 97 -9.73 -20.02 -5.52
N PRO A 98 -10.26 -20.79 -6.49
CA PRO A 98 -10.66 -20.26 -7.81
C PRO A 98 -11.83 -19.27 -7.74
N LYS A 99 -12.56 -19.22 -6.62
CA LYS A 99 -13.71 -18.32 -6.41
C LYS A 99 -13.32 -16.95 -5.85
N SER A 100 -12.05 -16.72 -5.54
CA SER A 100 -11.58 -15.43 -5.04
C SER A 100 -11.87 -14.31 -6.06
N PRO A 101 -12.27 -13.08 -5.64
CA PRO A 101 -12.59 -11.98 -6.56
C PRO A 101 -11.45 -11.54 -7.49
N CYS A 102 -10.21 -11.90 -7.15
CA CYS A 102 -9.04 -11.67 -7.99
C CYS A 102 -8.92 -12.65 -9.15
N MET A 103 -9.70 -13.73 -9.18
CA MET A 103 -9.73 -14.74 -10.24
C MET A 103 -10.85 -14.42 -11.24
N MET A 104 -10.51 -14.44 -12.52
CA MET A 104 -11.44 -14.25 -13.64
C MET A 104 -11.05 -15.24 -14.74
N ASP A 105 -11.98 -16.10 -15.16
CA ASP A 105 -11.76 -17.14 -16.17
C ASP A 105 -10.52 -18.02 -15.91
N GLY A 106 -10.31 -18.39 -14.64
CA GLY A 106 -9.16 -19.21 -14.21
C GLY A 106 -7.82 -18.47 -14.20
N LYS A 107 -7.79 -17.17 -14.48
CA LYS A 107 -6.59 -16.32 -14.49
C LYS A 107 -6.69 -15.20 -13.46
N TYR A 108 -5.56 -14.65 -13.03
CA TYR A 108 -5.56 -13.47 -12.17
C TYR A 108 -6.00 -12.22 -12.96
N SER A 109 -7.02 -11.52 -12.47
CA SER A 109 -7.61 -10.34 -13.12
C SER A 109 -6.73 -9.08 -13.08
N LYS A 110 -5.66 -9.08 -12.27
CA LYS A 110 -4.80 -7.92 -11.99
C LYS A 110 -3.34 -8.07 -12.44
N ARG A 111 -3.09 -8.92 -13.45
CA ARG A 111 -1.76 -9.19 -14.03
C ARG A 111 -0.74 -9.73 -12.99
N TYR A 112 -1.21 -10.58 -12.08
CA TYR A 112 -0.37 -11.31 -11.14
C TYR A 112 -0.05 -12.73 -11.67
N PRO A 113 1.07 -13.34 -11.25
CA PRO A 113 2.17 -12.72 -10.50
C PRO A 113 2.89 -11.68 -11.37
N ARG A 114 3.42 -10.63 -10.75
CA ARG A 114 4.17 -9.58 -11.45
C ARG A 114 5.63 -10.00 -11.55
N ALA A 115 6.32 -9.58 -12.60
CA ALA A 115 7.73 -9.95 -12.81
C ALA A 115 8.63 -9.49 -11.64
N PHE A 116 9.67 -10.27 -11.37
CA PHE A 116 10.77 -9.88 -10.49
C PHE A 116 11.67 -8.90 -11.27
N ILE A 117 11.93 -7.74 -10.67
CA ILE A 117 12.77 -6.69 -11.25
C ILE A 117 13.60 -6.07 -10.14
N PHE A 118 14.85 -5.71 -10.47
CA PHE A 118 15.83 -5.27 -9.49
C PHE A 118 15.64 -3.83 -9.01
N ASN A 119 15.01 -2.96 -9.81
CA ASN A 119 14.72 -1.57 -9.45
C ASN A 119 13.30 -1.21 -9.86
N THR A 120 12.67 -0.26 -9.18
CA THR A 120 11.38 0.28 -9.60
C THR A 120 11.50 1.03 -10.93
N VAL A 121 10.59 0.74 -11.86
CA VAL A 121 10.48 1.39 -13.16
C VAL A 121 9.16 2.13 -13.24
N THR A 122 9.20 3.45 -13.44
CA THR A 122 7.99 4.25 -13.66
C THR A 122 7.40 3.95 -15.03
N GLY A 123 6.16 3.46 -15.08
CA GLY A 123 5.47 3.14 -16.33
C GLY A 123 4.99 4.40 -17.06
N SER A 124 4.95 4.34 -18.40
CA SER A 124 4.35 5.39 -19.24
C SER A 124 2.81 5.40 -19.20
N ASP A 125 2.20 4.31 -18.74
CA ASP A 125 0.75 4.13 -18.59
C ASP A 125 0.23 4.52 -17.19
N GLY A 126 1.09 5.13 -16.36
CA GLY A 126 0.77 5.52 -14.98
C GLY A 126 0.85 4.39 -13.95
N TYR A 127 1.28 3.18 -14.35
CA TYR A 127 1.49 2.07 -13.42
C TYR A 127 2.99 1.76 -13.28
N PRO A 128 3.62 2.06 -12.13
CA PRO A 128 4.99 1.65 -11.90
C PRO A 128 5.09 0.12 -11.77
N LEU A 129 6.21 -0.42 -12.24
CA LEU A 129 6.64 -1.76 -11.88
C LEU A 129 7.59 -1.61 -10.69
N TYR A 130 7.17 -2.07 -9.51
CA TYR A 130 8.00 -1.99 -8.30
C TYR A 130 9.08 -3.07 -8.27
N ARG A 131 10.23 -2.73 -7.66
CA ARG A 131 11.28 -3.69 -7.27
C ARG A 131 10.68 -4.88 -6.50
N ARG A 132 11.13 -6.08 -6.87
CA ARG A 132 10.86 -7.34 -6.15
C ARG A 132 12.02 -8.30 -6.35
N SER A 133 12.61 -8.75 -5.25
CA SER A 133 13.64 -9.77 -5.25
C SER A 133 13.07 -11.18 -5.51
N ALA A 134 13.88 -12.08 -6.06
CA ALA A 134 13.48 -13.46 -6.37
C ALA A 134 13.53 -14.39 -5.13
N GLU A 135 14.13 -13.95 -4.03
CA GLU A 135 14.27 -14.71 -2.79
C GLU A 135 12.98 -14.72 -1.95
N ASP A 136 12.03 -13.84 -2.29
CA ASP A 136 10.73 -13.67 -1.61
C ASP A 136 9.62 -14.63 -2.10
N GLY A 137 9.97 -15.64 -2.91
CA GLY A 137 9.05 -16.52 -3.65
C GLY A 137 8.97 -17.96 -3.17
#